data_AF-A0A2G8RUG8-F1
#
_entry.id   AF-A0A2G8RUG8-F1
#
_cell.length_a   1.000
_cell.length_b   1.000
_cell.length_c   1.000
_cell.angle_alpha   90.00
_cell.angle_beta   90.00
_cell.angle_gamma   90.00
#
_symmetry.space_group_name_H-M   'P 1'
#
loop_
_entity.id
_entity.type
_entity.pdbx_description
1 polymer ?
#
loop_
_entity_poly.entity_id
_entity_poly.type
_entity_poly.pdbx_seq_one_letter_code
_entity_poly.pdbx_strand_id
1 'polypeptide(L)'
;MADSKSQPPSTDSTQSPPEKEFPPPIMVGQAAAYIAPAKVPAKTPGRSVFLAGSIEMGKADNWQPRMTESLKDITCTVFNPRRLDWNSDWVQRKSNPKFFEQVKWELDLLEKADVIAMYFDPETKSPITLFELGLHLKAKDELGRPKLLVGCPDGFYRLGNVEIVCEEKDVKIPIFGSYEKLVAEVRERLQHFDVIKKYPEPENQENQKGKKGKEDRKDSENMESEKNEEGEKETEEAESSSAPQANVGSVGSGEENKPKFEALAPSGGDAVSS
;
A
#
# COMPACT_ATOMS: atom_id res chain seq x y z
N MET A 1 30.44 75.14 17.44
CA MET A 1 30.12 73.71 17.66
C MET A 1 28.65 73.54 17.37
N ALA A 2 28.29 72.68 16.41
CA ALA A 2 26.92 72.33 16.02
C ALA A 2 26.99 70.97 15.26
N ASP A 3 25.91 70.19 15.33
CA ASP A 3 26.00 68.73 15.17
C ASP A 3 26.11 68.21 13.74
N SER A 4 26.99 67.22 13.57
CA SER A 4 27.05 66.37 12.37
C SER A 4 26.04 65.22 12.51
N LYS A 5 24.86 65.36 11.88
CA LYS A 5 23.87 64.27 11.83
C LYS A 5 24.24 63.26 10.75
N SER A 6 24.92 62.19 11.16
CA SER A 6 25.09 61.00 10.31
C SER A 6 23.73 60.32 10.07
N GLN A 7 23.44 59.95 8.82
CA GLN A 7 22.35 59.02 8.51
C GLN A 7 22.85 57.57 8.71
N PRO A 8 22.01 56.65 9.22
CA PRO A 8 22.35 55.23 9.26
C PRO A 8 22.36 54.65 7.84
N PRO A 9 23.24 53.67 7.54
CA PRO A 9 23.24 53.00 6.24
C PRO A 9 21.98 52.14 6.08
N SER A 10 21.35 52.19 4.91
CA SER A 10 20.20 51.36 4.55
C SER A 10 20.63 49.94 4.23
N THR A 11 20.52 49.03 5.19
CA THR A 11 20.70 47.58 4.96
C THR A 11 19.43 46.96 4.40
N ASP A 12 19.11 47.23 3.13
CA ASP A 12 18.32 46.26 2.37
C ASP A 12 19.25 45.13 1.92
N SER A 13 19.17 44.03 2.66
CA SER A 13 19.85 42.80 2.33
C SER A 13 18.88 41.63 2.43
N THR A 14 17.67 41.82 1.91
CA THR A 14 16.62 40.79 1.86
C THR A 14 16.88 39.78 0.73
N GLN A 15 18.15 39.37 0.55
CA GLN A 15 18.50 38.25 -0.31
C GLN A 15 18.12 36.95 0.40
N SER A 16 17.02 36.35 -0.05
CA SER A 16 16.68 34.96 0.29
C SER A 16 17.90 34.06 0.05
N PRO A 17 18.17 33.05 0.91
CA PRO A 17 19.24 32.10 0.67
C PRO A 17 19.08 31.48 -0.72
N PRO A 18 20.19 31.23 -1.47
CA PRO A 18 20.10 30.56 -2.75
C PRO A 18 19.38 29.23 -2.56
N GLU A 19 18.28 29.04 -3.30
CA GLU A 19 17.55 27.77 -3.24
C GLU A 19 18.52 26.67 -3.66
N LYS A 20 18.76 25.69 -2.78
CA LYS A 20 19.69 24.59 -3.07
C LYS A 20 19.32 23.98 -4.42
N GLU A 21 20.24 23.96 -5.36
CA GLU A 21 20.05 23.20 -6.58
C GLU A 21 20.00 21.70 -6.20
N PHE A 22 18.83 21.10 -6.39
CA PHE A 22 18.62 19.68 -6.16
C PHE A 22 19.08 18.90 -7.39
N PRO A 23 19.64 17.69 -7.24
CA PRO A 23 20.07 16.90 -8.38
C PRO A 23 18.87 16.65 -9.32
N PRO A 24 19.03 16.86 -10.63
CA PRO A 24 17.97 16.59 -11.60
C PRO A 24 17.62 15.08 -11.62
N PRO A 25 16.41 14.70 -12.06
CA PRO A 25 16.07 13.30 -12.24
C PRO A 25 17.02 12.62 -13.23
N ILE A 26 17.35 11.36 -12.96
CA ILE A 26 18.06 10.51 -13.91
C ILE A 26 17.08 10.15 -15.02
N MET A 27 17.32 10.66 -16.23
CA MET A 27 16.50 10.34 -17.40
C MET A 27 16.89 8.99 -17.97
N VAL A 28 15.93 8.07 -18.05
CA VAL A 28 16.07 6.74 -18.65
C VAL A 28 15.07 6.67 -19.79
N GLY A 29 15.52 7.07 -20.99
CA GLY A 29 14.61 7.34 -22.11
C GLY A 29 13.62 8.46 -21.77
N GLN A 30 12.33 8.14 -21.80
CA GLN A 30 11.23 9.05 -21.41
C GLN A 30 10.94 9.06 -19.90
N ALA A 31 11.44 8.09 -19.14
CA ALA A 31 11.18 7.97 -17.70
C ALA A 31 12.11 8.89 -16.89
N ALA A 32 11.55 9.68 -15.97
CA ALA A 32 12.29 10.58 -15.08
C ALA A 32 12.42 9.98 -13.68
N ALA A 33 13.60 9.45 -13.33
CA ALA A 33 13.85 8.78 -12.06
C ALA A 33 14.43 9.73 -11.00
N TYR A 34 13.65 9.99 -9.95
CA TYR A 34 14.09 10.68 -8.74
C TYR A 34 14.56 9.62 -7.74
N ILE A 35 15.87 9.63 -7.45
CA ILE A 35 16.48 8.76 -6.43
C ILE A 35 16.38 9.46 -5.07
N ALA A 36 16.08 8.73 -3.99
CA ALA A 36 16.07 9.31 -2.66
C ALA A 36 17.44 9.94 -2.29
N PRO A 37 17.48 11.13 -1.67
CA PRO A 37 16.38 11.95 -1.18
C PRO A 37 16.02 13.16 -2.10
N ALA A 38 16.19 13.06 -3.42
CA ALA A 38 16.04 14.20 -4.33
C ALA A 38 14.66 14.90 -4.20
N LYS A 39 14.65 16.24 -4.15
CA LYS A 39 13.42 17.03 -4.11
C LYS A 39 12.64 16.84 -5.40
N VAL A 40 11.46 16.25 -5.30
CA VAL A 40 10.52 16.13 -6.41
C VAL A 40 9.80 17.47 -6.60
N PRO A 41 9.76 18.05 -7.83
CA PRO A 41 9.01 19.27 -8.11
C PRO A 41 7.50 19.04 -8.06
N ALA A 42 6.72 20.12 -7.87
CA ALA A 42 5.25 20.05 -7.77
C ALA A 42 4.53 19.64 -9.08
N LYS A 43 5.27 19.51 -10.19
CA LYS A 43 4.80 18.94 -11.45
C LYS A 43 5.88 18.01 -11.99
N THR A 44 5.54 16.78 -12.31
CA THR A 44 6.44 15.77 -12.87
C THR A 44 5.86 15.19 -14.18
N PRO A 45 6.68 14.56 -15.04
CA PRO A 45 6.20 14.02 -16.32
C PRO A 45 5.34 12.75 -16.16
N GLY A 46 4.16 12.75 -16.79
CA GLY A 46 3.24 11.61 -16.83
C GLY A 46 2.74 11.17 -15.45
N ARG A 47 2.34 9.90 -15.33
CA ARG A 47 2.04 9.27 -14.03
C ARG A 47 3.32 8.86 -13.30
N SER A 48 3.20 8.74 -11.98
CA SER A 48 4.27 8.38 -11.07
C SER A 48 4.18 6.94 -10.55
N VAL A 49 5.32 6.28 -10.38
CA VAL A 49 5.45 4.99 -9.70
C VAL A 49 6.50 5.05 -8.59
N PHE A 50 6.14 4.62 -7.39
CA PHE A 50 7.08 4.39 -6.29
C PHE A 50 7.55 2.94 -6.29
N LEU A 51 8.87 2.73 -6.18
CA LEU A 51 9.51 1.42 -6.20
C LEU A 51 9.72 0.89 -4.78
N ALA A 52 8.62 0.56 -4.10
CA ALA A 52 8.62 -0.05 -2.78
C ALA A 52 9.15 -1.48 -2.84
N GLY A 53 9.74 -1.97 -1.76
CA GLY A 53 10.21 -3.35 -1.72
C GLY A 53 11.65 -3.54 -1.28
N SER A 54 12.18 -4.69 -1.66
CA SER A 54 13.42 -5.22 -1.13
C SER A 54 14.64 -4.34 -1.46
N ILE A 55 15.26 -3.83 -0.39
CA ILE A 55 16.56 -3.17 -0.37
C ILE A 55 17.34 -3.74 0.83
N GLU A 56 17.94 -4.91 0.63
CA GLU A 56 18.82 -5.58 1.59
C GLU A 56 20.19 -5.75 0.92
N MET A 57 21.14 -4.84 1.23
CA MET A 57 22.41 -4.75 0.50
C MET A 57 23.20 -6.07 0.59
N GLY A 58 23.60 -6.61 -0.56
CA GLY A 58 24.29 -7.90 -0.65
C GLY A 58 23.39 -9.14 -0.65
N LYS A 59 22.06 -8.98 -0.66
CA LYS A 59 21.09 -10.07 -0.91
C LYS A 59 20.01 -9.68 -1.91
N ALA A 60 19.35 -8.55 -1.68
CA ALA A 60 18.27 -8.08 -2.53
C ALA A 60 18.79 -7.72 -3.92
N ASP A 61 18.18 -8.35 -4.91
CA ASP A 61 18.35 -8.12 -6.33
C ASP A 61 18.29 -6.61 -6.65
N ASN A 62 19.08 -6.14 -7.61
CA ASN A 62 19.10 -4.71 -7.96
C ASN A 62 17.97 -4.39 -8.96
N TRP A 63 16.73 -4.66 -8.52
CA TRP A 63 15.55 -4.64 -9.37
C TRP A 63 15.05 -3.23 -9.68
N GLN A 64 15.31 -2.22 -8.84
CA GLN A 64 14.81 -0.86 -9.07
C GLN A 64 15.37 -0.23 -10.37
N PRO A 65 16.68 -0.35 -10.70
CA PRO A 65 17.19 0.00 -12.03
C PRO A 65 16.57 -0.83 -13.17
N ARG A 66 16.34 -2.14 -12.99
CA ARG A 66 15.68 -2.97 -14.01
C ARG A 66 14.25 -2.48 -14.31
N MET A 67 13.50 -2.10 -13.27
CA MET A 67 12.15 -1.58 -13.40
C MET A 67 12.20 -0.23 -14.14
N THR A 68 13.12 0.66 -13.76
CA THR A 68 13.31 1.96 -14.42
C THR A 68 13.66 1.81 -15.91
N GLU A 69 14.58 0.90 -16.27
CA GLU A 69 14.93 0.58 -17.66
C GLU A 69 13.75 -0.03 -18.44
N SER A 70 12.91 -0.84 -17.77
CA SER A 70 11.68 -1.40 -18.36
C SER A 70 10.54 -0.39 -18.55
N LEU A 71 10.73 0.87 -18.18
CA LEU A 71 9.78 1.97 -18.36
C LEU A 71 10.25 3.04 -19.37
N LYS A 72 11.42 2.86 -20.00
CA LYS A 72 12.10 3.90 -20.80
C LYS A 72 11.35 4.44 -22.03
N ASP A 73 10.37 3.70 -22.52
CA ASP A 73 9.48 4.05 -23.63
C ASP A 73 8.19 4.75 -23.19
N ILE A 74 8.00 4.95 -21.87
CA ILE A 74 6.83 5.58 -21.26
C ILE A 74 7.25 6.93 -20.65
N THR A 75 6.54 8.00 -20.99
CA THR A 75 6.67 9.29 -20.29
C THR A 75 6.06 9.14 -18.90
N CYS A 76 6.91 8.89 -17.90
CA CYS A 76 6.49 8.67 -16.53
C CYS A 76 7.53 9.19 -15.52
N THR A 77 7.16 9.18 -14.25
CA THR A 77 8.00 9.56 -13.13
C THR A 77 8.27 8.35 -12.26
N VAL A 78 9.52 8.10 -11.89
CA VAL A 78 9.92 6.98 -11.03
C VAL A 78 10.47 7.53 -9.72
N PHE A 79 9.91 7.11 -8.58
CA PHE A 79 10.45 7.38 -7.25
C PHE A 79 11.19 6.12 -6.78
N ASN A 80 12.52 6.18 -6.77
CA ASN A 80 13.38 5.06 -6.38
C ASN A 80 13.99 5.31 -4.98
N PRO A 81 13.57 4.58 -3.93
CA PRO A 81 14.10 4.77 -2.58
C PRO A 81 15.54 4.27 -2.39
N ARG A 82 16.10 3.48 -3.32
CA ARG A 82 17.46 2.91 -3.20
C ARG A 82 18.55 3.96 -3.41
N ARG A 83 18.92 4.65 -2.33
CA ARG A 83 20.01 5.65 -2.30
C ARG A 83 21.32 5.11 -2.86
N LEU A 84 22.04 5.97 -3.60
CA LEU A 84 23.39 5.70 -4.06
C LEU A 84 24.46 5.99 -2.98
N ASP A 85 24.17 6.85 -2.00
CA ASP A 85 25.12 7.27 -0.94
C ASP A 85 24.98 6.48 0.38
N TRP A 86 24.22 5.37 0.37
CA TRP A 86 23.93 4.58 1.57
C TRP A 86 25.21 4.01 2.22
N ASN A 87 25.27 4.07 3.55
CA ASN A 87 26.31 3.44 4.36
C ASN A 87 25.66 2.73 5.58
N SER A 88 26.15 1.52 5.88
CA SER A 88 25.80 0.72 7.06
C SER A 88 25.94 1.44 8.40
N ASP A 89 26.82 2.44 8.49
CA ASP A 89 27.07 3.21 9.71
C ASP A 89 25.89 4.12 10.12
N TRP A 90 24.85 4.24 9.29
CA TRP A 90 23.71 5.11 9.54
C TRP A 90 22.80 4.54 10.62
N VAL A 91 23.02 4.99 11.86
CA VAL A 91 22.18 4.71 13.03
C VAL A 91 20.70 4.93 12.70
N GLN A 92 19.90 3.86 12.76
CA GLN A 92 18.46 3.85 12.45
C GLN A 92 17.63 4.47 13.60
N ARG A 93 17.73 5.79 13.76
CA ARG A 93 17.01 6.58 14.76
C ARG A 93 16.55 7.90 14.17
N LYS A 94 15.38 8.40 14.60
CA LYS A 94 14.83 9.72 14.19
C LYS A 94 15.80 10.90 14.39
N SER A 95 16.76 10.78 15.31
CA SER A 95 17.79 11.79 15.56
C SER A 95 18.94 11.82 14.55
N ASN A 96 19.10 10.78 13.71
CA ASN A 96 20.04 10.79 12.59
C ASN A 96 19.39 11.52 11.39
N PRO A 97 19.93 12.66 10.93
CA PRO A 97 19.30 13.45 9.87
C PRO A 97 19.15 12.69 8.55
N LYS A 98 20.14 11.87 8.15
CA LYS A 98 20.06 11.10 6.89
C LYS A 98 19.00 10.00 6.94
N PHE A 99 18.88 9.31 8.08
CA PHE A 99 17.83 8.31 8.28
C PHE A 99 16.44 8.95 8.33
N PHE A 100 16.30 10.07 9.04
CA PHE A 100 15.04 10.83 9.08
C PHE A 100 14.63 11.33 7.69
N GLU A 101 15.57 11.90 6.94
CA GLU A 101 15.37 12.37 5.56
C GLU A 101 14.94 11.22 4.62
N GLN A 102 15.56 10.04 4.73
CA GLN A 102 15.17 8.85 3.97
C GLN A 102 13.72 8.45 4.25
N VAL A 103 13.42 8.13 5.51
CA VAL A 103 12.10 7.65 5.93
C VAL A 103 11.02 8.70 5.63
N LYS A 104 11.36 9.99 5.72
CA LYS A 104 10.42 11.03 5.31
C LYS A 104 10.20 11.09 3.81
N TRP A 105 11.24 11.01 2.98
CA TRP A 105 11.12 10.97 1.52
C TRP A 105 10.30 9.76 1.05
N GLU A 106 10.53 8.59 1.66
CA GLU A 106 9.79 7.35 1.38
C GLU A 106 8.29 7.52 1.68
N LEU A 107 7.92 7.89 2.91
CA LEU A 107 6.52 8.10 3.29
C LEU A 107 5.83 9.19 2.44
N ASP A 108 6.51 10.32 2.25
CA ASP A 108 5.97 11.45 1.50
C ASP A 108 5.73 11.12 0.01
N LEU A 109 6.42 10.15 -0.59
CA LEU A 109 6.25 9.77 -2.00
C LEU A 109 5.43 8.49 -2.19
N LEU A 110 5.41 7.56 -1.22
CA LEU A 110 4.44 6.47 -1.16
C LEU A 110 2.99 7.00 -1.15
N GLU A 111 2.73 8.08 -0.40
CA GLU A 111 1.41 8.73 -0.39
C GLU A 111 1.09 9.39 -1.74
N LYS A 112 2.04 10.16 -2.29
CA LYS A 112 1.85 10.96 -3.51
C LYS A 112 1.83 10.16 -4.81
N ALA A 113 2.50 9.01 -4.88
CA ALA A 113 2.63 8.24 -6.11
C ALA A 113 1.26 7.76 -6.65
N ASP A 114 1.14 7.65 -7.97
CA ASP A 114 -0.04 7.04 -8.59
C ASP A 114 -0.04 5.53 -8.40
N VAL A 115 1.10 4.89 -8.69
CA VAL A 115 1.35 3.45 -8.56
C VAL A 115 2.35 3.23 -7.43
N ILE A 116 2.15 2.19 -6.62
CA ILE A 116 3.17 1.65 -5.72
C ILE A 116 3.51 0.26 -6.23
N ALA A 117 4.62 0.13 -6.95
CA ALA A 117 5.16 -1.15 -7.37
C ALA A 117 5.94 -1.73 -6.19
N MET A 118 5.41 -2.77 -5.55
CA MET A 118 5.95 -3.35 -4.33
C MET A 118 6.53 -4.73 -4.62
N TYR A 119 7.86 -4.88 -4.56
CA TYR A 119 8.53 -6.15 -4.85
C TYR A 119 9.15 -6.80 -3.61
N PHE A 120 8.70 -8.01 -3.28
CA PHE A 120 9.27 -8.88 -2.25
C PHE A 120 10.21 -9.89 -2.91
N ASP A 121 11.51 -9.69 -2.69
CA ASP A 121 12.57 -10.59 -3.12
C ASP A 121 12.65 -11.84 -2.20
N PRO A 122 12.60 -13.08 -2.74
CA PRO A 122 12.65 -14.32 -1.97
C PRO A 122 13.81 -14.45 -0.98
N GLU A 123 15.00 -13.91 -1.29
CA GLU A 123 16.19 -14.07 -0.43
C GLU A 123 16.21 -13.13 0.79
N THR A 124 15.23 -12.21 0.87
CA THR A 124 15.23 -11.10 1.85
C THR A 124 14.30 -11.35 3.03
N LYS A 125 14.28 -10.39 3.96
CA LYS A 125 13.26 -10.32 5.03
C LYS A 125 12.32 -9.12 4.92
N SER A 126 12.72 -8.06 4.22
CA SER A 126 11.87 -6.91 3.83
C SER A 126 10.87 -6.41 4.90
N PRO A 127 11.28 -6.21 6.18
CA PRO A 127 10.36 -5.92 7.27
C PRO A 127 9.71 -4.52 7.17
N ILE A 128 10.42 -3.55 6.57
CA ILE A 128 9.86 -2.21 6.31
C ILE A 128 8.82 -2.29 5.20
N THR A 129 9.05 -3.08 4.15
CA THR A 129 8.07 -3.31 3.07
C THR A 129 6.78 -3.95 3.59
N LEU A 130 6.86 -4.87 4.56
CA LEU A 130 5.66 -5.43 5.20
C LEU A 130 4.86 -4.38 6.00
N PHE A 131 5.54 -3.35 6.53
CA PHE A 131 4.89 -2.21 7.19
C PHE A 131 4.29 -1.23 6.15
N GLU A 132 5.01 -0.92 5.07
CA GLU A 132 4.52 -0.14 3.92
C GLU A 132 3.28 -0.78 3.28
N LEU A 133 3.28 -2.11 3.11
CA LEU A 133 2.13 -2.88 2.64
C LEU A 133 0.90 -2.58 3.51
N GLY A 134 1.05 -2.74 4.83
CA GLY A 134 0.01 -2.48 5.82
C GLY A 134 -0.51 -1.03 5.81
N LEU A 135 0.38 -0.04 5.63
CA LEU A 135 0.00 1.38 5.54
C LEU A 135 -0.83 1.68 4.28
N HIS A 136 -0.56 1.01 3.15
CA HIS A 136 -1.13 1.37 1.85
C HIS A 136 -2.25 0.43 1.34
N LEU A 137 -2.66 -0.60 2.10
CA LEU A 137 -3.70 -1.57 1.71
C LEU A 137 -4.98 -0.95 1.13
N LYS A 138 -5.47 0.13 1.74
CA LYS A 138 -6.71 0.81 1.32
C LYS A 138 -6.46 2.04 0.43
N ALA A 139 -5.21 2.32 0.04
CA ALA A 139 -4.88 3.42 -0.87
C ALA A 139 -5.36 3.11 -2.30
N LYS A 140 -6.16 4.01 -2.88
CA LYS A 140 -6.68 3.88 -4.25
C LYS A 140 -6.14 4.99 -5.18
N ASP A 141 -6.10 4.72 -6.49
CA ASP A 141 -5.80 5.73 -7.52
C ASP A 141 -7.06 6.56 -7.88
N GLU A 142 -6.90 7.57 -8.74
CA GLU A 142 -8.02 8.42 -9.20
C GLU A 142 -9.21 7.65 -9.81
N LEU A 143 -9.03 6.38 -10.21
CA LEU A 143 -10.07 5.52 -10.78
C LEU A 143 -10.61 4.50 -9.77
N GLY A 144 -10.30 4.67 -8.47
CA GLY A 144 -10.78 3.80 -7.39
C GLY A 144 -10.10 2.43 -7.28
N ARG A 145 -9.11 2.14 -8.15
CA ARG A 145 -8.33 0.89 -8.14
C ARG A 145 -7.24 0.95 -7.06
N PRO A 146 -6.72 -0.17 -6.53
CA PRO A 146 -5.57 -0.14 -5.63
C PRO A 146 -4.38 0.63 -6.22
N LYS A 147 -3.67 1.40 -5.39
CA LYS A 147 -2.35 1.95 -5.77
C LYS A 147 -1.28 0.86 -5.80
N LEU A 148 -1.38 -0.10 -4.88
CA LEU A 148 -0.42 -1.20 -4.71
C LEU A 148 -0.57 -2.25 -5.82
N LEU A 149 0.57 -2.60 -6.42
CA LEU A 149 0.78 -3.77 -7.26
C LEU A 149 1.90 -4.59 -6.62
N VAL A 150 1.63 -5.83 -6.22
CA VAL A 150 2.55 -6.59 -5.36
C VAL A 150 3.21 -7.73 -6.14
N GLY A 151 4.50 -7.62 -6.42
CA GLY A 151 5.31 -8.75 -6.87
C GLY A 151 5.80 -9.53 -5.65
N CYS A 152 5.40 -10.79 -5.51
CA CYS A 152 5.81 -11.67 -4.41
C CYS A 152 5.96 -13.09 -4.95
N PRO A 153 7.15 -13.48 -5.46
CA PRO A 153 7.41 -14.82 -5.97
C PRO A 153 7.46 -15.88 -4.86
N ASP A 154 7.39 -17.14 -5.28
CA ASP A 154 7.65 -18.29 -4.42
C ASP A 154 9.01 -18.17 -3.71
N GLY A 155 9.07 -18.68 -2.47
CA GLY A 155 10.26 -18.65 -1.62
C GLY A 155 10.34 -17.46 -0.67
N PHE A 156 9.59 -16.36 -0.90
CA PHE A 156 9.53 -15.29 0.09
C PHE A 156 8.90 -15.80 1.40
N TYR A 157 9.65 -15.70 2.51
CA TYR A 157 9.36 -16.38 3.78
C TYR A 157 8.03 -15.96 4.49
N ARG A 158 7.30 -15.00 3.92
CA ARG A 158 5.99 -14.50 4.40
C ARG A 158 4.96 -14.38 3.27
N LEU A 159 5.14 -15.07 2.14
CA LEU A 159 4.20 -15.08 1.01
C LEU A 159 2.74 -15.28 1.45
N GLY A 160 2.43 -16.33 2.20
CA GLY A 160 1.07 -16.58 2.74
C GLY A 160 0.50 -15.47 3.63
N ASN A 161 1.33 -14.64 4.27
CA ASN A 161 0.85 -13.45 4.98
C ASN A 161 0.56 -12.28 4.04
N VAL A 162 1.32 -12.14 2.94
CA VAL A 162 1.08 -11.15 1.89
C VAL A 162 -0.19 -11.50 1.12
N GLU A 163 -0.39 -12.77 0.78
CA GLU A 163 -1.58 -13.32 0.10
C GLU A 163 -2.86 -13.00 0.87
N ILE A 164 -2.99 -13.51 2.10
CA ILE A 164 -4.18 -13.30 2.96
C ILE A 164 -4.50 -11.80 3.13
N VAL A 165 -3.49 -10.95 3.28
CA VAL A 165 -3.67 -9.50 3.48
C VAL A 165 -4.09 -8.77 2.21
N CYS A 166 -3.67 -9.24 1.02
CA CYS A 166 -4.08 -8.65 -0.26
C CYS A 166 -5.45 -9.14 -0.73
N GLU A 167 -5.81 -10.39 -0.42
CA GLU A 167 -7.10 -11.00 -0.75
C GLU A 167 -8.25 -10.53 0.16
N GLU A 168 -7.95 -9.91 1.31
CA GLU A 168 -8.92 -9.37 2.25
C GLU A 168 -10.00 -8.53 1.54
N LYS A 169 -11.26 -8.71 1.96
CA LYS A 169 -12.48 -8.43 1.19
C LYS A 169 -12.61 -6.97 0.73
N ASP A 170 -12.13 -6.04 1.55
CA ASP A 170 -12.14 -4.59 1.29
C ASP A 170 -10.88 -4.09 0.56
N VAL A 171 -9.84 -4.93 0.46
CA VAL A 171 -8.50 -4.58 -0.02
C VAL A 171 -8.38 -4.90 -1.50
N LYS A 172 -8.42 -6.20 -1.86
CA LYS A 172 -8.31 -6.76 -3.20
C LYS A 172 -7.15 -6.17 -4.02
N ILE A 173 -5.93 -6.42 -3.54
CA ILE A 173 -4.68 -6.06 -4.22
C ILE A 173 -4.22 -7.24 -5.10
N PRO A 174 -3.80 -7.00 -6.37
CA PRO A 174 -3.25 -8.06 -7.19
C PRO A 174 -1.84 -8.46 -6.75
N ILE A 175 -1.59 -9.77 -6.66
CA ILE A 175 -0.27 -10.36 -6.41
C ILE A 175 0.25 -11.03 -7.70
N PHE A 176 1.54 -10.82 -7.96
CA PHE A 176 2.26 -11.34 -9.10
C PHE A 176 3.41 -12.24 -8.64
N GLY A 177 3.28 -13.54 -8.89
CA GLY A 177 4.31 -14.55 -8.55
C GLY A 177 5.60 -14.48 -9.38
N SER A 178 5.85 -13.40 -10.14
CA SER A 178 7.13 -13.14 -10.79
C SER A 178 7.36 -11.64 -11.01
N TYR A 179 8.63 -11.25 -11.12
CA TYR A 179 9.05 -9.87 -11.38
C TYR A 179 8.53 -9.34 -12.72
N GLU A 180 8.52 -10.18 -13.76
CA GLU A 180 8.10 -9.84 -15.13
C GLU A 180 6.60 -9.53 -15.19
N LYS A 181 5.79 -10.25 -14.41
CA LYS A 181 4.35 -10.00 -14.29
C LYS A 181 4.07 -8.66 -13.59
N LEU A 182 4.83 -8.33 -12.53
CA LEU A 182 4.76 -7.01 -11.90
C LEU A 182 5.16 -5.90 -12.89
N VAL A 183 6.24 -6.08 -13.67
CA VAL A 183 6.67 -5.14 -14.71
C VAL A 183 5.58 -4.91 -15.76
N ALA A 184 4.92 -5.97 -16.22
CA ALA A 184 3.84 -5.87 -17.20
C ALA A 184 2.66 -5.04 -16.68
N GLU A 185 2.16 -5.34 -15.48
CA GLU A 185 1.07 -4.58 -14.87
C GLU A 185 1.47 -3.13 -14.58
N VAL A 186 2.69 -2.86 -14.08
CA VAL A 186 3.16 -1.48 -13.82
C VAL A 186 3.18 -0.66 -15.11
N ARG A 187 3.64 -1.24 -16.22
CA ARG A 187 3.59 -0.60 -17.55
C ARG A 187 2.16 -0.29 -17.98
N GLU A 188 1.25 -1.27 -17.88
CA GLU A 188 -0.16 -1.06 -18.21
C GLU A 188 -0.80 0.03 -17.32
N ARG A 189 -0.58 -0.03 -15.99
CA ARG A 189 -1.11 0.97 -15.05
C ARG A 189 -0.69 2.38 -15.41
N LEU A 190 0.55 2.58 -15.86
CA LEU A 190 1.06 3.90 -16.25
C LEU A 190 0.45 4.35 -17.59
N GLN A 191 0.42 3.49 -18.61
CA GLN A 191 -0.07 3.82 -19.96
C GLN A 191 -1.60 4.01 -20.04
N HIS A 192 -2.38 3.14 -19.40
CA HIS A 192 -3.83 3.02 -19.61
C HIS A 192 -4.61 4.28 -19.16
N PHE A 193 -4.09 5.03 -18.21
CA PHE A 193 -4.74 6.24 -17.68
C PHE A 193 -4.77 7.40 -18.67
N ASP A 194 -3.71 7.56 -19.47
CA ASP A 194 -3.63 8.61 -20.49
C ASP A 194 -4.62 8.33 -21.63
N VAL A 195 -5.01 7.06 -21.82
CA VAL A 195 -6.13 6.68 -22.70
C VAL A 195 -7.46 7.14 -22.09
N ILE A 196 -7.75 6.78 -20.83
CA ILE A 196 -9.02 7.12 -20.16
C ILE A 196 -9.23 8.64 -20.05
N LYS A 197 -8.19 9.43 -19.70
CA LYS A 197 -8.31 10.90 -19.62
C LYS A 197 -8.42 11.58 -20.99
N LYS A 198 -7.98 10.93 -22.08
CA LYS A 198 -8.08 11.43 -23.45
C LYS A 198 -9.39 11.00 -24.15
N TYR A 199 -9.93 9.86 -23.77
CA TYR A 199 -11.16 9.28 -24.30
C TYR A 199 -12.04 8.78 -23.13
N PRO A 200 -12.72 9.69 -22.41
CA PRO A 200 -13.71 9.28 -21.43
C PRO A 200 -14.87 8.54 -22.14
N GLU A 201 -15.23 7.37 -21.62
CA GLU A 201 -16.47 6.67 -21.99
C GLU A 201 -17.67 7.62 -21.87
N PRO A 202 -18.58 7.67 -22.87
CA PRO A 202 -19.75 8.53 -22.80
C PRO A 202 -20.68 8.09 -21.66
N GLU A 203 -21.16 9.03 -20.84
CA GLU A 203 -22.08 8.71 -19.74
C GLU A 203 -23.35 8.01 -20.26
N ASN A 204 -23.59 6.77 -19.81
CA ASN A 204 -24.80 6.02 -20.14
C ASN A 204 -26.02 6.67 -19.49
N GLN A 205 -26.76 7.47 -20.28
CA GLN A 205 -27.88 8.31 -19.83
C GLN A 205 -29.12 7.55 -19.34
N GLU A 206 -29.12 6.21 -19.36
CA GLU A 206 -30.27 5.40 -18.93
C GLU A 206 -30.62 5.58 -17.44
N ASN A 207 -29.62 5.84 -16.59
CA ASN A 207 -29.81 5.94 -15.13
C ASN A 207 -30.58 7.19 -14.65
N GLN A 208 -30.99 8.11 -15.54
CA GLN A 208 -31.89 9.21 -15.18
C GLN A 208 -33.39 8.88 -15.38
N LYS A 209 -33.77 7.88 -16.19
CA LYS A 209 -35.19 7.52 -16.36
C LYS A 209 -35.77 6.77 -15.16
N GLY A 210 -34.95 6.08 -14.37
CA GLY A 210 -35.39 5.33 -13.18
C GLY A 210 -35.92 6.17 -12.01
N LYS A 211 -35.72 7.50 -12.01
CA LYS A 211 -36.15 8.40 -10.92
C LYS A 211 -37.43 9.19 -11.18
N LYS A 212 -38.05 9.09 -12.36
CA LYS A 212 -39.28 9.85 -12.71
C LYS A 212 -40.53 8.99 -12.96
N GLY A 213 -40.54 7.78 -12.38
CA GLY A 213 -41.68 6.85 -12.39
C GLY A 213 -41.93 6.22 -11.03
N LYS A 214 -41.59 6.93 -9.95
CA LYS A 214 -41.66 6.41 -8.56
C LYS A 214 -42.28 7.40 -7.56
N GLU A 215 -43.14 8.28 -8.07
CA GLU A 215 -44.06 9.11 -7.27
C GLU A 215 -45.52 8.68 -7.56
N ASP A 216 -45.90 8.51 -8.83
CA ASP A 216 -47.23 8.09 -9.31
C ASP A 216 -47.64 6.61 -9.00
N ARG A 217 -47.13 6.02 -7.91
CA ARG A 217 -47.41 4.64 -7.49
C ARG A 217 -47.59 4.44 -5.98
N LYS A 218 -47.93 5.50 -5.25
CA LYS A 218 -48.31 5.40 -3.82
C LYS A 218 -49.81 5.43 -3.54
N ASP A 219 -50.62 5.87 -4.50
CA ASP A 219 -52.05 6.15 -4.26
C ASP A 219 -52.98 4.97 -4.62
N SER A 220 -52.43 3.78 -4.92
CA SER A 220 -53.20 2.60 -5.34
C SER A 220 -53.06 1.36 -4.44
N GLU A 221 -52.31 1.44 -3.34
CA GLU A 221 -52.15 0.33 -2.37
C GLU A 221 -52.80 0.63 -1.01
N ASN A 222 -53.52 1.76 -0.88
CA ASN A 222 -54.16 2.20 0.36
C ASN A 222 -55.70 2.33 0.22
N MET A 223 -56.35 1.31 -0.34
CA MET A 223 -57.82 1.24 -0.45
C MET A 223 -58.41 -0.19 -0.33
N GLU A 224 -57.64 -1.16 0.15
CA GLU A 224 -58.08 -2.57 0.27
C GLU A 224 -57.80 -3.20 1.66
N SER A 225 -57.62 -2.35 2.68
CA SER A 225 -57.36 -2.74 4.07
C SER A 225 -58.43 -2.27 5.08
N GLU A 226 -59.52 -1.65 4.61
CA GLU A 226 -60.68 -1.23 5.44
C GLU A 226 -61.93 -2.04 5.11
N LYS A 227 -61.85 -3.37 5.29
CA LYS A 227 -63.01 -4.28 5.43
C LYS A 227 -62.57 -5.66 5.94
N ASN A 228 -62.74 -5.88 7.24
CA ASN A 228 -63.11 -7.14 7.92
C ASN A 228 -62.80 -7.07 9.43
N GLU A 229 -63.42 -6.12 10.14
CA GLU A 229 -63.65 -6.24 11.58
C GLU A 229 -65.15 -6.45 11.82
N GLU A 230 -65.58 -7.71 11.99
CA GLU A 230 -66.82 -8.03 12.71
C GLU A 230 -66.83 -9.52 13.15
N GLY A 231 -66.87 -9.76 14.46
CA GLY A 231 -67.37 -10.98 15.14
C GLY A 231 -66.76 -12.36 14.83
N GLU A 232 -65.95 -12.90 15.74
CA GLU A 232 -66.31 -14.00 16.69
C GLU A 232 -65.04 -14.40 17.50
N LYS A 233 -64.91 -14.31 18.83
CA LYS A 233 -65.66 -14.77 20.04
C LYS A 233 -65.23 -16.16 20.53
N GLU A 234 -64.65 -16.20 21.75
CA GLU A 234 -64.51 -17.35 22.68
C GLU A 234 -63.57 -18.52 22.25
N THR A 235 -62.77 -19.18 23.11
CA THR A 235 -62.60 -19.14 24.59
C THR A 235 -61.18 -19.58 25.02
N GLU A 236 -60.85 -19.46 26.31
CA GLU A 236 -59.73 -20.14 27.00
C GLU A 236 -59.92 -21.69 26.96
N GLU A 237 -58.97 -22.58 27.30
CA GLU A 237 -57.67 -22.49 28.00
C GLU A 237 -56.61 -23.35 27.21
N ALA A 238 -55.45 -23.88 27.66
CA ALA A 238 -54.88 -24.13 28.99
C ALA A 238 -53.32 -24.12 29.03
N GLU A 239 -52.76 -24.68 30.10
CA GLU A 239 -51.34 -24.83 30.48
C GLU A 239 -50.38 -25.47 29.46
N SER A 240 -49.09 -25.13 29.59
CA SER A 240 -48.01 -26.14 29.56
C SER A 240 -46.95 -25.81 30.63
N SER A 241 -46.39 -26.85 31.26
CA SER A 241 -45.43 -26.70 32.35
C SER A 241 -44.33 -27.77 32.29
N SER A 242 -43.36 -27.65 33.21
CA SER A 242 -42.24 -28.57 33.45
C SER A 242 -41.11 -28.59 32.40
N ALA A 243 -39.89 -28.47 32.91
CA ALA A 243 -38.66 -28.88 32.25
C ALA A 243 -38.12 -30.13 32.98
N PRO A 244 -37.18 -30.88 32.38
CA PRO A 244 -36.32 -31.79 33.15
C PRO A 244 -34.82 -31.44 33.05
N GLN A 245 -34.17 -31.46 34.21
CA GLN A 245 -32.73 -31.81 34.33
C GLN A 245 -32.63 -33.36 34.24
N ALA A 246 -31.47 -34.04 34.14
CA ALA A 246 -30.07 -33.67 34.35
C ALA A 246 -29.19 -34.44 33.30
N ASN A 247 -27.93 -34.87 33.48
CA ASN A 247 -27.14 -35.20 34.68
C ASN A 247 -25.61 -35.12 34.42
N VAL A 248 -24.82 -35.23 35.50
CA VAL A 248 -23.36 -35.09 35.54
C VAL A 248 -22.65 -36.43 35.29
N GLY A 249 -21.48 -36.40 34.64
CA GLY A 249 -20.53 -37.50 34.54
C GLY A 249 -19.08 -36.98 34.67
N SER A 250 -18.15 -37.78 35.19
CA SER A 250 -16.79 -37.35 35.56
C SER A 250 -15.74 -38.45 35.29
N VAL A 251 -14.47 -38.10 35.48
CA VAL A 251 -13.23 -38.92 35.36
C VAL A 251 -12.74 -39.16 33.93
N GLY A 252 -11.45 -38.85 33.69
CA GLY A 252 -10.76 -39.08 32.43
C GLY A 252 -9.44 -38.32 32.31
N SER A 253 -8.36 -38.82 32.93
CA SER A 253 -7.01 -38.26 32.80
C SER A 253 -6.31 -38.74 31.53
N GLY A 254 -5.73 -37.83 30.74
CA GLY A 254 -4.98 -38.15 29.51
C GLY A 254 -3.88 -37.12 29.21
N GLU A 255 -2.67 -37.61 28.95
CA GLU A 255 -1.37 -36.91 28.99
C GLU A 255 -1.19 -35.68 28.07
N GLU A 256 -0.31 -34.76 28.48
CA GLU A 256 0.32 -33.79 27.57
C GLU A 256 1.18 -34.52 26.53
N ASN A 257 1.09 -34.14 25.25
CA ASN A 257 2.03 -34.60 24.22
C ASN A 257 2.84 -33.43 23.65
N LYS A 258 3.98 -33.12 24.30
CA LYS A 258 4.95 -32.10 23.84
C LYS A 258 5.89 -32.73 22.80
N PRO A 259 6.08 -32.13 21.61
CA PRO A 259 7.09 -32.62 20.66
C PRO A 259 8.49 -32.42 21.24
N LYS A 260 9.29 -33.48 21.28
CA LYS A 260 10.71 -33.40 21.64
C LYS A 260 11.49 -32.67 20.54
N PHE A 261 12.20 -31.61 20.92
CA PHE A 261 13.39 -31.18 20.19
C PHE A 261 14.56 -32.07 20.63
N GLU A 262 15.09 -32.90 19.74
CA GLU A 262 16.42 -33.49 19.92
C GLU A 262 17.46 -32.58 19.27
N ALA A 263 18.42 -32.11 20.08
CA ALA A 263 19.49 -31.24 19.64
C ALA A 263 20.73 -32.08 19.24
N LEU A 264 20.96 -32.22 17.93
CA LEU A 264 22.22 -32.77 17.41
C LEU A 264 23.33 -31.72 17.51
N ALA A 265 24.04 -31.71 18.63
CA ALA A 265 25.32 -31.02 18.77
C ALA A 265 26.45 -31.84 18.09
N PRO A 266 27.49 -31.19 17.54
CA PRO A 266 28.49 -31.87 16.74
C PRO A 266 29.53 -32.63 17.58
N SER A 267 29.82 -33.89 17.21
CA SER A 267 31.05 -34.57 17.60
C SER A 267 32.22 -33.98 16.81
N GLY A 268 33.12 -33.28 17.49
CA GLY A 268 34.32 -32.71 16.86
C GLY A 268 35.50 -33.68 16.83
N GLY A 269 36.43 -33.42 15.91
CA GLY A 269 37.85 -33.83 15.99
C GLY A 269 38.17 -35.32 15.83
N ASP A 270 38.94 -35.63 14.78
CA ASP A 270 40.38 -35.74 15.00
C ASP A 270 41.16 -35.47 13.70
N ALA A 271 42.46 -35.17 13.83
CA ALA A 271 43.31 -34.79 12.71
C ALA A 271 44.57 -35.69 12.62
N VAL A 272 44.88 -36.18 11.42
CA VAL A 272 46.18 -36.81 11.11
C VAL A 272 46.67 -36.30 9.75
N SER A 273 47.97 -36.02 9.69
CA SER A 273 48.68 -35.48 8.53
C SER A 273 49.13 -36.55 7.54
N SER A 274 49.10 -36.23 6.24
CA SER A 274 50.22 -36.36 5.28
C SER A 274 49.93 -35.57 4.01
#